data_AF-A0A420T316-F1
#
_entry.id   AF-A0A420T316-F1
#
_cell.length_a   1.000
_cell.length_b   1.000
_cell.length_c   1.000
_cell.angle_alpha   90.00
_cell.angle_beta   90.00
_cell.angle_gamma   90.00
#
_symmetry.space_group_name_H-M   'P 1'
#
loop_
_entity.id
_entity.type
_entity.pdbx_description
1 polymer ?
#
loop_
_entity_poly.entity_id
_entity_poly.type
_entity_poly.pdbx_seq_one_letter_code
_entity_poly.pdbx_strand_id
1 'polypeptide(L)'
;MGKGSVDENLPNFVGLFAGDGSRPDIRTAFESSDMILTIGNIKSELNTAGFTYNFSKLNTIEIHYDFVEIGHARFDKVFVRSLVPRLVAAVDPTRMSHTARVIPTIKPTPVVTSEDDAISHAWFWPIISQFLQEGDLIVTESGTSYIGAWDLHLPKGARLRSWCYAKRCAGSEGW
;
A
#
# COMPACT_ATOMS: atom_id res chain seq x y z
N MET A 1 2.24 3.68 -3.98
CA MET A 1 2.85 3.00 -5.16
C MET A 1 3.02 1.46 -5.03
N GLY A 2 2.76 0.82 -3.89
CA GLY A 2 2.94 -0.65 -3.74
C GLY A 2 1.71 -1.52 -4.06
N LYS A 3 0.60 -0.92 -4.51
CA LYS A 3 -0.67 -1.63 -4.75
C LYS A 3 -0.49 -2.72 -5.82
N GLY A 4 -1.04 -3.91 -5.58
CA GLY A 4 -0.83 -5.09 -6.43
C GLY A 4 0.48 -5.86 -6.21
N SER A 5 1.32 -5.45 -5.25
CA SER A 5 2.51 -6.24 -4.84
C SER A 5 2.19 -7.28 -3.77
N VAL A 6 1.12 -7.07 -3.01
CA VAL A 6 0.61 -7.97 -1.96
C VAL A 6 -0.76 -8.46 -2.41
N ASP A 7 -1.06 -9.73 -2.13
CA ASP A 7 -2.38 -10.30 -2.38
C ASP A 7 -3.41 -9.69 -1.42
N GLU A 8 -4.41 -9.01 -1.98
CA GLU A 8 -5.43 -8.28 -1.22
C GLU A 8 -6.45 -9.22 -0.55
N ASN A 9 -6.43 -10.52 -0.88
CA ASN A 9 -7.29 -11.54 -0.26
C ASN A 9 -6.68 -12.14 1.01
N LEU A 10 -5.46 -11.74 1.39
CA LEU A 10 -4.84 -12.20 2.63
C LEU A 10 -5.59 -11.65 3.85
N PRO A 11 -5.79 -12.46 4.91
CA PRO A 11 -6.60 -12.05 6.08
C PRO A 11 -5.98 -10.89 6.87
N ASN A 12 -4.68 -10.64 6.71
CA ASN A 12 -3.94 -9.54 7.32
C ASN A 12 -3.86 -8.30 6.43
N PHE A 13 -4.41 -8.33 5.21
CA PHE A 13 -4.47 -7.16 4.35
C PHE A 13 -5.63 -6.25 4.77
N VAL A 14 -5.29 -5.01 5.15
CA VAL A 14 -6.24 -4.04 5.71
C VAL A 14 -6.53 -2.86 4.79
N GLY A 15 -5.82 -2.76 3.68
CA GLY A 15 -6.05 -1.79 2.62
C GLY A 15 -4.81 -0.94 2.32
N LEU A 16 -5.06 0.19 1.67
CA LEU A 16 -4.01 1.11 1.23
C LEU A 16 -3.75 2.20 2.28
N PHE A 17 -2.47 2.42 2.60
CA PHE A 17 -2.01 3.57 3.36
C PHE A 17 -1.30 4.57 2.44
N ALA A 18 -1.75 5.83 2.49
CA ALA A 18 -1.26 6.98 1.75
C ALA A 18 -1.39 8.28 2.57
N GLY A 19 -1.23 8.24 3.90
CA GLY A 19 -1.42 9.42 4.76
C GLY A 19 -2.90 9.84 4.85
N ASP A 20 -3.19 11.12 4.61
CA ASP A 20 -4.57 11.69 4.67
C ASP A 20 -5.46 11.17 3.54
N GLY A 21 -4.86 10.66 2.46
CA GLY A 21 -5.59 9.98 1.38
C GLY A 21 -6.04 8.56 1.74
N SER A 22 -5.65 8.04 2.90
CA SER A 22 -6.10 6.72 3.38
C SER A 22 -7.49 6.82 4.01
N ARG A 23 -8.18 5.69 4.10
CA ARG A 23 -9.39 5.62 4.91
C ARG A 23 -9.06 5.92 6.39
N PRO A 24 -9.92 6.66 7.13
CA PRO A 24 -9.63 7.05 8.51
C PRO A 24 -9.41 5.89 9.47
N ASP A 25 -10.08 4.76 9.23
CA ASP A 25 -9.95 3.52 9.99
C ASP A 25 -8.54 2.91 9.84
N ILE A 26 -8.05 2.81 8.60
CA ILE A 26 -6.70 2.33 8.27
C ILE A 26 -5.65 3.27 8.84
N ARG A 27 -5.82 4.59 8.63
CA ARG A 27 -4.88 5.59 9.13
C ARG A 27 -4.74 5.51 10.65
N THR A 28 -5.86 5.49 11.37
CA THR A 28 -5.84 5.44 12.84
C THR A 28 -5.20 4.14 13.34
N ALA A 29 -5.53 3.00 12.73
CA ALA A 29 -4.90 1.73 13.07
C ALA A 29 -3.38 1.77 12.85
N PHE A 30 -2.94 2.29 11.70
CA PHE A 30 -1.52 2.38 11.33
C PHE A 30 -0.74 3.35 12.23
N GLU A 31 -1.20 4.59 12.37
CA GLU A 31 -0.51 5.64 13.15
C GLU A 31 -0.51 5.35 14.65
N SER A 32 -1.50 4.60 15.16
CA SER A 32 -1.54 4.22 16.57
C SER A 32 -0.57 3.09 16.92
N SER A 33 -0.01 2.39 15.94
CA SER A 33 0.83 1.20 16.16
C SER A 33 2.08 1.51 16.98
N ASP A 34 2.43 0.59 17.88
CA ASP A 34 3.61 0.65 18.74
C ASP A 34 4.90 0.40 17.95
N MET A 35 4.83 -0.37 16.87
CA MET A 35 5.90 -0.60 15.91
C MET A 35 5.37 -0.61 14.47
N ILE A 36 6.06 0.12 13.59
CA ILE A 36 5.76 0.16 12.16
C ILE A 36 6.95 -0.43 11.39
N LEU A 37 6.68 -1.49 10.63
CA LEU A 37 7.67 -2.09 9.73
C LEU A 37 7.36 -1.66 8.30
N THR A 38 8.28 -0.94 7.66
CA THR A 38 8.15 -0.54 6.26
C THR A 38 9.18 -1.26 5.40
N ILE A 39 8.75 -1.78 4.24
CA ILE A 39 9.62 -2.51 3.31
C ILE A 39 9.56 -1.81 1.95
N GLY A 40 10.70 -1.33 1.46
CA GLY A 40 10.81 -0.66 0.17
C GLY A 40 10.02 0.65 0.08
N ASN A 41 9.83 1.34 1.21
CA ASN A 41 9.04 2.56 1.25
C ASN A 41 9.77 3.71 0.52
N ILE A 42 9.02 4.42 -0.33
CA ILE A 42 9.47 5.63 -1.01
C ILE A 42 8.58 6.77 -0.53
N LYS A 43 9.10 7.58 0.39
CA LYS A 43 8.43 8.76 0.96
C LYS A 43 8.43 9.91 -0.05
N SER A 44 7.57 9.80 -1.05
CA SER A 44 7.29 10.89 -2.00
C SER A 44 5.98 11.59 -1.64
N GLU A 45 5.84 12.83 -2.10
CA GLU A 45 4.62 13.63 -1.96
C GLU A 45 3.37 12.83 -2.36
N LEU A 46 3.42 12.14 -3.51
CA LEU A 46 2.30 11.35 -4.03
C LEU A 46 1.97 10.11 -3.19
N ASN A 47 2.97 9.48 -2.57
CA ASN A 47 2.75 8.28 -1.74
C ASN A 47 2.25 8.62 -0.33
N THR A 48 2.38 9.88 0.07
CA THR A 48 2.12 10.34 1.44
C THR A 48 1.02 11.39 1.52
N ALA A 49 0.29 11.59 0.41
CA ALA A 49 -0.71 12.65 0.24
C ALA A 49 -0.21 14.03 0.68
N GLY A 50 1.03 14.38 0.33
CA GLY A 50 1.63 15.66 0.73
C GLY A 50 2.32 15.61 2.10
N PHE A 51 2.98 14.49 2.44
CA PHE A 51 3.71 14.30 3.70
C PHE A 51 2.85 14.36 4.96
N THR A 52 1.57 13.98 4.87
CA THR A 52 0.63 14.07 5.99
C THR A 52 0.65 12.86 6.92
N TYR A 53 1.60 11.93 6.73
CA TYR A 53 1.75 10.77 7.62
C TYR A 53 2.27 11.22 8.98
N ASN A 54 1.72 10.65 10.06
CA ASN A 54 2.10 11.00 11.41
C ASN A 54 2.56 9.78 12.21
N PHE A 55 3.83 9.40 12.05
CA PHE A 55 4.48 8.39 12.88
C PHE A 55 5.96 8.71 13.12
N SER A 56 6.49 8.27 14.25
CA SER A 56 7.84 8.62 14.70
C SER A 56 8.90 7.76 14.02
N LYS A 57 10.14 8.28 13.91
CA LYS A 57 11.27 7.44 13.50
C LYS A 57 11.61 6.41 14.58
N LEU A 58 11.32 6.69 15.85
CA LEU A 58 11.66 5.82 16.99
C LEU A 58 10.83 4.52 17.02
N ASN A 59 9.60 4.55 16.51
CA ASN A 59 8.75 3.35 16.41
C ASN A 59 8.74 2.73 15.01
N THR A 60 9.61 3.20 14.10
CA THR A 60 9.65 2.72 12.72
C THR A 60 10.94 1.97 12.42
N ILE A 61 10.79 0.82 11.77
CA ILE A 61 11.87 0.07 11.14
C ILE A 61 11.71 0.19 9.63
N GLU A 62 12.71 0.73 8.96
CA GLU A 62 12.70 0.98 7.52
C GLU A 62 13.67 0.02 6.83
N ILE A 63 13.11 -0.94 6.09
CA ILE A 63 13.87 -1.91 5.30
C ILE A 63 13.94 -1.39 3.87
N HIS A 64 15.12 -0.90 3.47
CA HIS A 64 15.43 -0.51 2.09
C HIS A 64 16.15 -1.64 1.35
N TYR A 65 16.34 -1.47 0.03
CA TYR A 65 16.91 -2.50 -0.83
C TYR A 65 18.27 -3.03 -0.32
N ASP A 66 19.15 -2.13 0.11
CA ASP A 66 20.55 -2.36 0.48
C ASP A 66 20.92 -1.92 1.91
N PHE A 67 20.00 -1.33 2.65
CA PHE A 67 20.21 -0.93 4.05
C PHE A 67 18.94 -1.05 4.88
N VAL A 68 19.09 -1.07 6.20
CA VAL A 68 17.98 -1.04 7.16
C VAL A 68 18.21 0.09 8.15
N GLU A 69 17.16 0.84 8.48
CA GLU A 69 17.17 1.82 9.55
C GLU A 69 16.25 1.38 10.69
N ILE A 70 16.76 1.41 11.92
CA ILE A 70 16.02 1.12 13.15
C ILE A 70 16.19 2.32 14.06
N GLY A 71 15.14 3.11 14.24
CA GLY A 71 15.27 4.38 14.97
C GLY A 71 16.30 5.29 14.30
N HIS A 72 17.35 5.67 15.03
CA HIS A 72 18.45 6.49 14.48
C HIS A 72 19.66 5.66 14.03
N ALA A 73 19.63 4.33 14.18
CA ALA A 73 20.70 3.46 13.74
C ALA A 73 20.48 3.03 12.29
N ARG A 74 21.55 3.07 11.50
CA ARG A 74 21.56 2.63 10.10
C ARG A 74 22.52 1.46 9.94
N PHE A 75 22.04 0.42 9.27
CA PHE A 75 22.78 -0.80 8.97
C PHE A 75 22.93 -0.91 7.46
N ASP A 76 24.09 -0.52 6.94
CA ASP A 76 24.39 -0.61 5.52
C ASP A 76 24.74 -2.05 5.09
N LYS A 77 24.61 -2.32 3.78
CA LYS A 77 24.90 -3.62 3.14
C LYS A 77 24.02 -4.76 3.67
N VAL A 78 22.80 -4.43 4.09
CA VAL A 78 21.78 -5.40 4.51
C VAL A 78 20.72 -5.48 3.42
N PHE A 79 20.76 -6.55 2.62
CA PHE A 79 19.87 -6.71 1.48
C PHE A 79 18.55 -7.38 1.88
N VAL A 80 17.41 -6.78 1.47
CA VAL A 80 16.04 -7.27 1.76
C VAL A 80 15.87 -8.74 1.40
N ARG A 81 16.40 -9.15 0.24
CA ARG A 81 16.30 -10.52 -0.27
C ARG A 81 16.88 -11.55 0.70
N SER A 82 17.92 -11.17 1.45
CA SER A 82 18.55 -12.03 2.46
C SER A 82 17.94 -11.86 3.85
N LEU A 83 17.47 -10.65 4.18
CA LEU A 83 16.96 -10.30 5.49
C LEU A 83 15.57 -10.89 5.75
N VAL A 84 14.63 -10.75 4.82
CA VAL A 84 13.24 -11.15 5.03
C VAL A 84 13.09 -12.63 5.36
N PRO A 85 13.72 -13.59 4.64
CA PRO A 85 13.64 -15.00 5.00
C PRO A 85 14.22 -15.31 6.39
N ARG A 86 15.31 -14.64 6.77
CA ARG A 86 15.93 -14.79 8.09
C ARG A 86 15.06 -14.21 9.20
N LEU A 87 14.42 -13.08 8.94
CA LEU A 87 13.49 -12.45 9.86
C LEU A 87 12.30 -13.37 10.12
N VAL A 88 11.69 -13.92 9.07
CA VAL A 88 10.57 -14.87 9.20
C VAL A 88 10.96 -16.11 10.02
N ALA A 89 12.18 -16.62 9.86
CA ALA A 89 12.67 -17.76 10.63
C ALA A 89 13.02 -17.42 12.09
N ALA A 90 13.38 -16.17 12.38
CA ALA A 90 13.81 -15.72 13.71
C ALA A 90 12.65 -15.17 14.56
N VAL A 91 11.59 -14.69 13.93
CA VAL A 91 10.41 -14.15 14.62
C VAL A 91 9.64 -15.30 15.26
N ASP A 92 9.47 -15.20 16.58
CA ASP A 92 8.66 -16.11 17.37
C ASP A 92 7.29 -15.47 17.63
N PRO A 93 6.20 -16.00 17.03
CA PRO A 93 4.86 -15.46 17.23
C PRO A 93 4.38 -15.46 18.68
N THR A 94 4.86 -16.40 19.49
CA THR A 94 4.43 -16.54 20.89
C THR A 94 4.93 -15.39 21.78
N ARG A 95 5.96 -14.68 21.32
CA ARG A 95 6.57 -13.54 22.02
C ARG A 95 5.98 -12.20 21.60
N MET A 96 5.03 -12.20 20.65
CA MET A 96 4.35 -11.00 20.20
C MET A 96 3.08 -10.78 21.03
N SER A 97 2.85 -9.54 21.46
CA SER A 97 1.59 -9.19 22.14
C SER A 97 0.45 -9.28 21.13
N HIS A 98 -0.44 -10.25 21.32
CA HIS A 98 -1.66 -10.41 20.51
C HIS A 98 -2.80 -9.51 20.99
N THR A 99 -2.51 -8.39 21.68
CA THR A 99 -3.52 -7.36 21.94
C THR A 99 -3.93 -6.74 20.60
N ALA A 100 -4.79 -7.44 19.87
CA ALA A 100 -5.34 -7.03 18.61
C ALA A 100 -6.08 -5.72 18.84
N ARG A 101 -5.47 -4.62 18.41
CA ARG A 101 -6.25 -3.43 18.06
C ARG A 101 -7.12 -3.82 16.89
N VAL A 102 -8.36 -3.34 16.90
CA VAL A 102 -9.37 -3.61 15.87
C VAL A 102 -8.73 -3.44 14.49
N ILE A 103 -8.47 -4.58 13.82
CA ILE A 103 -7.93 -4.59 12.48
C ILE A 103 -9.09 -4.18 11.56
N PRO A 104 -9.01 -3.03 10.86
CA PRO A 104 -10.09 -2.61 10.01
C PRO A 104 -10.26 -3.62 8.88
N THR A 105 -11.50 -4.07 8.67
CA THR A 105 -11.83 -4.94 7.56
C THR A 105 -12.06 -4.10 6.32
N ILE A 106 -11.44 -4.50 5.21
CA ILE A 106 -11.74 -3.92 3.91
C ILE A 106 -13.16 -4.32 3.55
N LYS A 107 -14.04 -3.32 3.47
CA LYS A 107 -15.38 -3.48 2.91
C LYS A 107 -15.33 -3.02 1.45
N PRO A 108 -15.88 -3.79 0.50
CA PRO A 108 -16.07 -3.32 -0.86
C PRO A 108 -16.82 -1.99 -0.85
N THR A 109 -16.36 -1.04 -1.65
CA THR A 109 -17.09 0.23 -1.84
C THR A 109 -18.43 -0.10 -2.50
N PRO A 110 -19.57 0.28 -1.87
CA PRO A 110 -20.87 0.03 -2.46
C PRO A 110 -21.00 0.80 -3.78
N VAL A 111 -21.63 0.19 -4.78
CA VAL A 111 -21.95 0.86 -6.04
C VAL A 111 -23.03 1.90 -5.75
N VAL A 112 -22.69 3.19 -5.90
CA VAL A 112 -23.66 4.28 -5.80
C VAL A 112 -24.31 4.45 -7.16
N THR A 113 -25.61 4.17 -7.27
CA THR A 113 -26.42 4.45 -8.45
C THR A 113 -27.08 5.81 -8.30
N SER A 114 -26.83 6.73 -9.23
CA SER A 114 -27.59 7.98 -9.36
C SER A 114 -28.87 7.75 -10.17
N GLU A 115 -29.89 8.58 -9.93
CA GLU A 115 -31.11 8.60 -10.76
C GLU A 115 -30.85 9.18 -12.15
N ASP A 116 -29.83 10.04 -12.27
CA ASP A 116 -29.31 10.51 -13.55
C ASP A 116 -28.38 9.44 -14.16
N ASP A 117 -28.56 9.13 -15.45
CA ASP A 117 -27.72 8.19 -16.24
C ASP A 117 -26.24 8.65 -16.41
N ALA A 118 -25.79 9.64 -15.64
CA ALA A 118 -24.45 10.18 -15.68
C ALA A 118 -23.43 9.25 -14.98
N ILE A 119 -22.37 8.90 -15.68
CA ILE A 119 -21.27 8.09 -15.12
C ILE A 119 -20.41 8.96 -14.19
N SER A 120 -20.40 8.62 -12.90
CA SER A 120 -19.56 9.26 -11.90
C SER A 120 -18.35 8.39 -11.51
N HIS A 121 -17.30 8.99 -10.95
CA HIS A 121 -16.17 8.22 -10.41
C HIS A 121 -16.59 7.27 -9.28
N ALA A 122 -17.56 7.67 -8.45
CA ALA A 122 -18.10 6.83 -7.38
C ALA A 122 -18.80 5.57 -7.90
N TRP A 123 -19.33 5.62 -9.11
CA TRP A 123 -19.90 4.46 -9.80
C TRP A 123 -18.84 3.66 -10.58
N PHE A 124 -17.93 4.36 -11.28
CA PHE A 124 -16.96 3.73 -12.19
C PHE A 124 -15.99 2.78 -11.49
N TRP A 125 -15.35 3.20 -10.38
CA TRP A 125 -14.30 2.39 -9.75
C TRP A 125 -14.81 1.08 -9.14
N PRO A 126 -15.94 1.04 -8.41
CA PRO A 126 -16.50 -0.21 -7.93
C PRO A 126 -16.87 -1.19 -9.05
N ILE A 127 -17.37 -0.69 -10.19
CA ILE A 127 -17.73 -1.52 -11.34
C ILE A 127 -16.48 -2.11 -12.00
N ILE A 128 -15.44 -1.30 -12.23
CA ILE A 128 -14.16 -1.80 -12.74
C ILE A 128 -13.58 -2.85 -11.81
N SER A 129 -13.65 -2.63 -10.48
CA SER A 129 -13.17 -3.60 -9.50
C SER A 129 -13.86 -4.98 -9.62
N GLN A 130 -15.12 -5.03 -10.03
CA GLN A 130 -15.86 -6.28 -10.26
C GLN A 130 -15.55 -6.91 -11.61
N PHE A 131 -15.11 -6.11 -12.58
CA PHE A 131 -14.72 -6.58 -13.91
C PHE A 131 -13.35 -7.26 -13.92
N LEU A 132 -12.44 -6.86 -13.02
CA LEU A 132 -11.09 -7.40 -12.95
C LEU A 132 -11.07 -8.90 -12.61
N GLN A 133 -10.17 -9.63 -13.27
CA GLN A 133 -9.97 -11.06 -13.10
C GLN A 133 -8.56 -11.37 -12.58
N GLU A 134 -8.39 -12.58 -12.04
CA GLU A 134 -7.10 -13.05 -11.55
C GLU A 134 -6.02 -12.98 -12.63
N GLY A 135 -4.87 -12.39 -12.29
CA GLY A 135 -3.74 -12.25 -13.21
C GLY A 135 -3.79 -11.03 -14.14
N ASP A 136 -4.81 -10.19 -14.06
CA ASP A 136 -4.91 -8.98 -14.88
C ASP A 136 -3.77 -7.99 -14.64
N LEU A 137 -3.37 -7.29 -15.71
CA LEU A 137 -2.41 -6.18 -15.63
C LEU A 137 -3.16 -4.85 -15.83
N ILE A 138 -3.32 -4.11 -14.74
CA ILE A 138 -3.91 -2.77 -14.75
C ILE A 138 -2.80 -1.75 -14.91
N VAL A 139 -2.90 -0.92 -15.95
CA VAL A 139 -2.02 0.23 -16.15
C VAL A 139 -2.81 1.50 -15.90
N THR A 140 -2.36 2.33 -14.96
CA THR A 140 -3.00 3.61 -14.63
C THR A 140 -2.13 4.78 -15.04
N GLU A 141 -2.74 5.80 -15.64
CA GLU A 141 -2.04 7.02 -16.00
C GLU A 141 -1.92 7.97 -14.80
N SER A 142 -1.06 8.97 -14.93
CA SER A 142 -0.95 10.12 -14.04
C SER A 142 -2.25 10.93 -14.08
N GLY A 143 -2.88 11.14 -12.93
CA GLY A 143 -4.13 11.91 -12.82
C GLY A 143 -5.17 11.22 -11.94
N THR A 144 -6.45 11.45 -12.25
CA THR A 144 -7.57 10.87 -11.49
C THR A 144 -7.59 9.34 -11.55
N SER A 145 -7.04 8.74 -12.60
CA SER A 145 -6.92 7.28 -12.71
C SER A 145 -5.92 6.68 -11.74
N TYR A 146 -4.84 7.39 -11.39
CA TYR A 146 -3.90 6.96 -10.36
C TYR A 146 -4.55 6.92 -8.97
N ILE A 147 -5.28 7.98 -8.61
CA ILE A 147 -5.92 8.13 -7.30
C ILE A 147 -7.14 7.21 -7.22
N GLY A 148 -7.97 7.18 -8.25
CA GLY A 148 -9.17 6.34 -8.26
C GLY A 148 -8.86 4.84 -8.24
N ALA A 149 -7.70 4.44 -8.78
CA ALA A 149 -7.25 3.06 -8.65
C ALA A 149 -6.85 2.63 -7.23
N TRP A 150 -6.76 3.56 -6.28
CA TRP A 150 -6.55 3.24 -4.86
C TRP A 150 -7.72 2.44 -4.28
N ASP A 151 -8.94 2.72 -4.77
CA ASP A 151 -10.19 2.12 -4.30
C ASP A 151 -10.53 0.78 -4.99
N LEU A 152 -9.73 0.34 -5.96
CA LEU A 152 -9.93 -0.95 -6.63
C LEU A 152 -9.58 -2.09 -5.69
N HIS A 153 -10.44 -3.11 -5.58
CA HIS A 153 -10.06 -4.40 -5.01
C HIS A 153 -9.40 -5.24 -6.10
N LEU A 154 -8.14 -5.65 -5.88
CA LEU A 154 -7.41 -6.43 -6.87
C LEU A 154 -7.58 -7.94 -6.62
N PRO A 155 -8.03 -8.71 -7.62
CA PRO A 155 -8.10 -10.16 -7.50
C PRO A 155 -6.70 -10.77 -7.43
N LYS A 156 -6.64 -12.03 -7.02
CA LYS A 156 -5.37 -12.72 -6.79
C LYS A 156 -4.47 -12.68 -8.03
N GLY A 157 -3.22 -12.31 -7.82
CA GLY A 157 -2.22 -12.25 -8.89
C GLY A 157 -2.37 -11.09 -9.87
N ALA A 158 -3.42 -10.27 -9.76
CA ALA A 158 -3.53 -9.05 -10.55
C ALA A 158 -2.44 -8.05 -10.14
N ARG A 159 -1.93 -7.31 -11.12
CA ARG A 159 -0.81 -6.38 -10.96
C ARG A 159 -1.27 -5.00 -11.39
N LEU A 160 -0.99 -4.01 -10.53
CA LEU A 160 -1.22 -2.62 -10.85
C LEU A 160 0.11 -1.90 -11.10
N ARG A 161 0.22 -1.21 -12.24
CA ARG A 161 1.37 -0.39 -12.60
C ARG A 161 0.92 1.02 -12.96
N SER A 162 1.37 2.00 -12.20
CA SER A 162 1.14 3.41 -12.54
C SER A 162 2.22 3.93 -13.50
N TRP A 163 1.82 4.71 -14.51
CA TRP A 163 2.70 5.30 -15.53
C TRP A 163 3.82 6.19 -14.97
N CYS A 164 3.54 6.93 -13.88
CA CYS A 164 4.55 7.67 -13.12
C CYS A 164 5.77 6.80 -12.75
N TYR A 165 5.58 5.50 -12.54
CA TYR A 165 6.67 4.56 -12.23
C TYR A 165 7.50 4.19 -13.47
N ALA A 166 6.86 4.08 -14.64
CA ALA A 166 7.54 3.73 -15.89
C ALA A 166 8.55 4.81 -16.31
N LYS A 167 8.23 6.10 -16.13
CA LYS A 167 9.17 7.19 -16.49
C LYS A 167 10.11 7.62 -15.36
N ARG A 168 9.64 7.74 -14.12
CA ARG A 168 10.41 8.39 -13.05
C ARG A 168 11.46 7.49 -12.40
N CYS A 169 11.32 6.17 -12.48
CA CYS A 169 12.34 5.21 -12.06
C CYS A 169 13.26 4.75 -13.21
N ALA A 170 12.80 4.82 -14.47
CA ALA A 170 13.60 4.37 -15.61
C ALA A 170 14.62 5.39 -16.10
N GLY A 171 14.50 6.68 -15.73
CA GLY A 171 15.46 7.71 -16.16
C GLY A 171 15.56 7.90 -17.68
N SER A 172 14.70 7.26 -18.47
CA SER A 172 14.71 7.30 -19.92
C SER A 172 13.48 8.03 -20.44
N GLU A 173 13.73 9.18 -21.07
CA GLU A 173 12.79 9.81 -21.98
C GLU A 173 12.65 8.93 -23.23
N GLY A 174 11.52 8.26 -23.37
CA GLY A 174 11.16 7.55 -24.59
C GLY A 174 10.72 6.11 -24.34
N TRP A 175 9.68 5.71 -25.08
CA TRP A 175 9.52 4.34 -25.51
C TRP A 175 10.28 4.18 -26.83
#